data_AF-A0A7V4WWT2-F1
#
_entry.id   AF-A0A7V4WWT2-F1
#
_cell.length_a   1.000
_cell.length_b   1.000
_cell.length_c   1.000
_cell.angle_alpha   90.00
_cell.angle_beta   90.00
_cell.angle_gamma   90.00
#
_symmetry.space_group_name_H-M   'P 1'
#
loop_
_entity.id
_entity.type
_entity.pdbx_description
1 polymer ?
#
loop_
_entity_poly.entity_id
_entity_poly.type
_entity_poly.pdbx_seq_one_letter_code
_entity_poly.pdbx_strand_id
1 'polypeptide(L)'
;MRFVLDINIIISALIRENSIIRTVLNVPYFEFFLPNYAIRELKKNENIILRKSGLKKEELRVLLRLILSKVKIIDDKIISPYYKTAEEIIGKIDVKDIPYIALALAIKNDGVWTSDTHFQRQNKIKIFTTKDILEILA
;
A
#
# COMPACT_ATOMS: atom_id res chain seq x y z
N MET A 1 3.49 -1.19 -15.17
CA MET A 1 4.00 -0.27 -14.13
C MET A 1 4.12 -1.01 -12.81
N ARG A 2 5.00 -0.54 -11.92
CA ARG A 2 5.39 -1.19 -10.67
C ARG A 2 5.17 -0.22 -9.52
N PHE A 3 4.25 -0.51 -8.62
CA PHE A 3 3.87 0.40 -7.54
C PHE A 3 4.14 -0.20 -6.18
N VAL A 4 4.73 0.60 -5.30
CA VAL A 4 4.69 0.33 -3.86
C VAL A 4 3.34 0.79 -3.33
N LEU A 5 2.62 -0.07 -2.65
CA LEU A 5 1.32 0.25 -2.07
C LEU A 5 1.49 0.80 -0.66
N ASP A 6 0.82 1.90 -0.36
CA ASP A 6 0.44 2.23 1.02
C ASP A 6 -0.64 1.24 1.51
N ILE A 7 -0.58 0.83 2.79
CA ILE A 7 -1.62 0.01 3.43
C ILE A 7 -3.01 0.62 3.31
N ASN A 8 -3.13 1.94 3.27
CA ASN A 8 -4.43 2.61 3.13
C ASN A 8 -5.14 2.26 1.83
N ILE A 9 -4.40 1.91 0.76
CA ILE A 9 -4.97 1.39 -0.48
C ILE A 9 -5.66 0.05 -0.24
N ILE A 10 -4.99 -0.86 0.48
CA ILE A 10 -5.54 -2.18 0.84
C ILE A 10 -6.74 -2.03 1.78
N ILE A 11 -6.63 -1.19 2.82
CA ILE A 11 -7.73 -0.93 3.76
C ILE A 11 -8.94 -0.34 3.02
N SER A 12 -8.72 0.62 2.12
CA SER A 12 -9.79 1.22 1.32
C SER A 12 -10.44 0.22 0.39
N ALA A 13 -9.67 -0.70 -0.20
CA ALA A 13 -10.19 -1.81 -0.99
C ALA A 13 -11.05 -2.76 -0.14
N LEU A 14 -10.69 -3.02 1.12
CA LEU A 14 -11.48 -3.88 2.02
C LEU A 14 -12.79 -3.23 2.46
N ILE A 15 -12.76 -1.92 2.76
CA ILE A 15 -13.91 -1.20 3.31
C ILE A 15 -14.95 -0.87 2.24
N ARG A 16 -14.54 -0.53 1.01
CA ARG A 16 -15.45 -0.09 -0.05
C ARG A 16 -15.81 -1.25 -0.97
N GLU A 17 -17.10 -1.53 -1.10
CA GLU A 17 -17.63 -2.62 -1.94
C GLU A 17 -17.38 -2.35 -3.44
N ASN A 18 -17.82 -1.18 -3.94
CA ASN A 18 -17.59 -0.70 -5.31
C ASN A 18 -16.31 0.14 -5.42
N SER A 19 -15.18 -0.44 -5.02
CA SER A 19 -13.92 0.29 -4.98
C SER A 19 -13.22 0.28 -6.33
N ILE A 20 -13.05 1.45 -6.96
CA ILE A 20 -12.18 1.63 -8.13
C ILE A 20 -10.76 1.09 -7.89
N ILE A 21 -10.30 1.08 -6.63
CA ILE A 21 -9.03 0.50 -6.21
C ILE A 21 -8.99 -1.00 -6.52
N ARG A 22 -10.08 -1.74 -6.29
CA ARG A 22 -10.14 -3.18 -6.62
C ARG A 22 -10.02 -3.39 -8.13
N THR A 23 -10.59 -2.52 -8.95
CA THR A 23 -10.43 -2.57 -10.41
C THR A 23 -8.98 -2.37 -10.80
N VAL A 24 -8.33 -1.34 -10.26
CA VAL A 24 -6.91 -1.04 -10.52
C VAL A 24 -5.99 -2.19 -10.08
N LEU A 25 -6.25 -2.80 -8.92
CA LEU A 25 -5.47 -3.95 -8.43
C LEU A 25 -5.57 -5.19 -9.31
N ASN A 26 -6.55 -5.25 -10.23
CA ASN A 26 -6.73 -6.35 -11.18
C ASN A 26 -6.14 -6.05 -12.58
N VAL A 27 -5.53 -4.88 -12.79
CA VAL A 27 -4.89 -4.54 -14.07
C VAL A 27 -3.68 -5.46 -14.31
N PRO A 28 -3.64 -6.25 -15.40
CA PRO A 28 -2.67 -7.34 -15.56
C PRO A 28 -1.23 -6.88 -15.80
N TYR A 29 -1.03 -5.67 -16.31
CA TYR A 29 0.30 -5.09 -16.57
C TYR A 29 0.81 -4.20 -15.42
N PHE A 30 0.11 -4.19 -14.29
CA PHE A 30 0.57 -3.57 -13.05
C PHE A 30 1.12 -4.62 -12.09
N GLU A 31 2.23 -4.28 -11.44
CA GLU A 31 2.80 -5.06 -10.35
C GLU A 31 2.74 -4.24 -9.07
N PHE A 32 2.29 -4.87 -7.99
CA PHE A 32 2.13 -4.21 -6.70
C PHE A 32 3.05 -4.82 -5.66
N PHE A 33 3.66 -3.98 -4.84
CA PHE A 33 4.60 -4.36 -3.79
C PHE A 33 4.14 -3.80 -2.45
N LEU A 34 4.26 -4.57 -1.38
CA LEU A 34 3.86 -4.16 -0.04
C LEU A 34 4.88 -4.68 0.99
N PRO A 35 5.30 -3.88 1.99
CA PRO A 35 6.22 -4.38 3.00
C PRO A 35 5.49 -5.35 3.94
N ASN A 36 6.19 -6.37 4.45
CA ASN A 36 5.61 -7.31 5.42
C ASN A 36 5.07 -6.59 6.69
N TYR A 37 5.63 -5.43 7.03
CA TYR A 37 5.07 -4.50 8.02
C TYR A 37 3.56 -4.26 7.86
N ALA A 38 3.08 -4.04 6.64
CA ALA A 38 1.66 -3.77 6.39
C ALA A 38 0.77 -4.97 6.74
N ILE A 39 1.26 -6.20 6.60
CA ILE A 39 0.53 -7.41 7.00
C ILE A 39 0.32 -7.44 8.52
N ARG A 40 1.31 -7.00 9.29
CA ARG A 40 1.18 -6.88 10.75
C ARG A 40 0.17 -5.80 11.13
N GLU A 41 0.20 -4.65 10.45
CA GLU A 41 -0.76 -3.58 10.68
C GLU A 41 -2.19 -3.97 10.29
N LEU A 42 -2.40 -4.69 9.19
CA LEU A 42 -3.72 -5.22 8.82
C LEU A 42 -4.28 -6.15 9.90
N LYS A 43 -3.45 -7.03 10.47
CA LYS A 43 -3.85 -7.93 11.56
C LYS A 43 -4.23 -7.15 12.82
N LYS A 44 -3.42 -6.17 13.22
CA LYS A 44 -3.72 -5.32 14.40
C LYS A 44 -5.03 -4.56 14.23
N ASN A 45 -5.33 -4.12 13.01
CA ASN A 45 -6.52 -3.33 12.71
C ASN A 45 -7.72 -4.17 12.24
N GLU A 46 -7.67 -5.52 12.28
CA GLU A 46 -8.70 -6.41 11.73
C GLU A 46 -10.10 -6.05 12.27
N ASN A 47 -10.24 -5.82 13.58
CA ASN A 47 -11.52 -5.48 14.21
C ASN A 47 -12.09 -4.13 13.71
N ILE A 48 -11.23 -3.14 13.49
CA ILE A 48 -11.64 -1.81 12.99
C ILE A 48 -12.08 -1.93 11.53
N ILE A 49 -11.33 -2.69 10.72
CA ILE A 49 -11.66 -2.93 9.31
C ILE A 49 -12.97 -3.70 9.20
N LEU A 50 -13.17 -4.71 10.03
CA LEU A 50 -14.42 -5.48 10.12
C LEU A 50 -15.62 -4.55 10.36
N ARG A 51 -15.54 -3.71 11.40
CA ARG A 51 -16.60 -2.75 11.74
C ARG A 51 -16.88 -1.77 10.61
N LYS A 52 -15.84 -1.24 9.96
CA LYS A 52 -15.99 -0.24 8.88
C LYS A 52 -16.48 -0.84 7.57
N SER A 53 -16.10 -2.09 7.27
CA SER A 53 -16.49 -2.77 6.02
C SER A 53 -17.91 -3.33 6.08
N GLY A 54 -18.45 -3.60 7.28
CA GLY A 54 -19.74 -4.27 7.45
C GLY A 54 -19.72 -5.77 7.10
N LEU A 55 -18.54 -6.32 6.77
CA LEU A 55 -18.36 -7.72 6.41
C LEU A 55 -18.32 -8.61 7.65
N LYS A 56 -18.72 -9.88 7.47
CA LYS A 56 -18.42 -10.94 8.44
C LYS A 56 -16.92 -11.26 8.39
N LYS A 57 -16.41 -11.82 9.49
CA LYS A 57 -14.98 -12.10 9.64
C LYS A 57 -14.42 -12.99 8.54
N GLU A 58 -15.15 -14.04 8.16
CA GLU A 58 -14.73 -14.95 7.10
C GLU A 58 -14.78 -14.31 5.71
N GLU A 59 -15.77 -13.46 5.44
CA GLU A 59 -15.86 -12.69 4.19
C GLU A 59 -14.68 -11.72 4.06
N LEU A 60 -14.35 -11.00 5.14
CA LEU A 60 -13.19 -10.10 5.18
C LEU A 60 -11.88 -10.86 4.91
N ARG A 61 -11.71 -12.04 5.52
CA ARG A 61 -10.52 -12.89 5.34
C ARG A 61 -10.39 -13.42 3.91
N VAL A 62 -11.51 -13.87 3.31
CA VAL A 62 -11.54 -14.30 1.91
C VAL A 62 -11.14 -13.15 1.01
N LEU A 63 -11.77 -11.98 1.17
CA LEU A 63 -11.48 -10.80 0.38
C LEU A 63 -10.02 -10.33 0.54
N LEU A 64 -9.50 -10.32 1.76
CA LEU A 64 -8.11 -9.96 2.02
C LEU A 64 -7.15 -10.91 1.30
N ARG A 65 -7.39 -12.23 1.35
CA ARG A 65 -6.56 -13.20 0.61
C ARG A 65 -6.61 -12.95 -0.89
N LEU A 66 -7.78 -12.66 -1.45
CA LEU A 66 -7.94 -12.34 -2.87
C LEU A 66 -7.14 -11.09 -3.26
N ILE A 67 -7.23 -10.02 -2.47
CA ILE A 67 -6.47 -8.78 -2.70
C ILE A 67 -4.97 -9.05 -2.61
N LEU A 68 -4.50 -9.70 -1.53
CA LEU A 68 -3.09 -9.98 -1.32
C LEU A 68 -2.50 -10.95 -2.36
N SER A 69 -3.33 -11.80 -2.99
CA SER A 69 -2.87 -12.66 -4.09
C SER A 69 -2.36 -11.87 -5.32
N LYS A 70 -2.71 -10.58 -5.42
CA LYS A 70 -2.26 -9.68 -6.49
C LYS A 70 -1.03 -8.85 -6.11
N VAL A 71 -0.55 -8.98 -4.87
CA VAL A 71 0.48 -8.10 -4.28
C VAL A 71 1.70 -8.93 -3.85
N LYS A 72 2.88 -8.50 -4.28
CA LYS A 72 4.15 -9.09 -3.86
C LYS A 72 4.54 -8.54 -2.49
N ILE A 73 4.50 -9.40 -1.47
CA ILE A 73 4.93 -9.04 -0.11
C ILE A 73 6.44 -9.13 -0.02
N ILE A 74 7.09 -8.03 0.38
CA ILE A 74 8.55 -7.94 0.47
C ILE A 74 8.98 -8.07 1.93
N ASP A 75 9.99 -8.93 2.14
CA ASP A 75 10.52 -9.26 3.46
C ASP A 75 11.23 -8.07 4.10
N ASP A 76 11.12 -7.98 5.43
CA ASP A 76 11.73 -6.91 6.21
C ASP A 76 13.26 -6.87 6.05
N LYS A 77 13.92 -8.01 5.79
CA LYS A 77 15.37 -8.09 5.55
C LYS A 77 15.82 -7.36 4.28
N ILE A 78 14.96 -7.26 3.27
CA ILE A 78 15.26 -6.57 2.00
C ILE A 78 15.16 -5.06 2.21
N ILE A 79 14.18 -4.61 3.02
CA ILE A 79 13.88 -3.19 3.22
C ILE A 79 14.66 -2.57 4.39
N SER A 80 15.06 -3.36 5.39
CA SER A 80 15.74 -2.87 6.61
C SER A 80 17.01 -2.05 6.36
N PRO A 81 17.86 -2.34 5.35
CA PRO A 81 19.04 -1.51 5.06
C PRO A 81 18.69 -0.06 4.69
N TYR A 82 17.46 0.18 4.22
CA TYR A 82 16.99 1.48 3.74
C TYR A 82 16.19 2.27 4.78
N TYR A 83 15.94 1.71 5.98
CA TYR A 83 15.11 2.36 7.00
C TYR A 83 15.65 3.71 7.45
N LYS A 84 16.97 3.82 7.64
CA LYS A 84 17.59 5.09 8.06
C LYS A 84 17.37 6.19 7.02
N THR A 85 17.61 5.88 5.75
CA THR A 85 17.36 6.83 4.65
C THR A 85 15.87 7.16 4.53
N ALA A 86 14.99 6.18 4.68
CA ALA A 86 13.55 6.41 4.68
C ALA A 86 13.08 7.31 5.84
N GLU A 87 13.65 7.12 7.04
CA GLU A 87 13.39 7.96 8.21
C GLU A 87 13.82 9.41 7.97
N GLU A 88 14.98 9.63 7.34
CA GLU A 88 15.44 10.97 6.95
C GLU A 88 14.49 11.65 5.94
N ILE A 89 13.83 10.86 5.08
CA ILE A 89 12.91 11.36 4.04
C ILE A 89 11.53 11.70 4.61
N ILE A 90 10.94 10.79 5.39
CA ILE A 90 9.53 10.92 5.80
C ILE A 90 9.31 10.84 7.31
N GLY A 91 10.29 10.45 8.11
CA GLY A 91 10.11 10.18 9.54
C GLY A 91 9.68 11.41 10.36
N LYS A 92 10.04 12.63 9.94
CA LYS A 92 9.56 13.89 10.55
C LYS A 92 8.11 14.23 10.19
N ILE A 93 7.57 13.60 9.14
CA ILE A 93 6.19 13.79 8.67
C ILE A 93 5.31 12.71 9.29
N ASP A 94 5.64 11.44 9.03
CA ASP A 94 4.97 10.28 9.61
C ASP A 94 5.92 9.07 9.71
N VAL A 95 6.15 8.60 10.93
CA VAL A 95 7.01 7.43 11.22
C VAL A 95 6.40 6.14 10.65
N LYS A 96 5.07 6.05 10.52
CA LYS A 96 4.40 4.87 9.98
C LYS A 96 4.58 4.71 8.47
N ASP A 97 4.99 5.77 7.79
CA ASP A 97 5.21 5.76 6.34
C ASP A 97 6.62 5.30 5.94
N ILE A 98 7.55 5.26 6.91
CA ILE A 98 8.94 4.82 6.72
C ILE A 98 9.03 3.45 6.01
N PRO A 99 8.26 2.41 6.37
CA PRO A 99 8.37 1.10 5.71
C PRO A 99 8.04 1.12 4.21
N TYR A 100 7.15 2.01 3.76
CA TYR A 100 6.79 2.12 2.34
C TYR A 100 7.85 2.89 1.56
N ILE A 101 8.43 3.95 2.15
CA ILE A 101 9.58 4.65 1.56
C ILE A 101 10.80 3.73 1.52
N ALA A 102 11.07 2.98 2.59
CA ALA A 102 12.17 2.00 2.62
C ALA A 102 12.00 0.94 1.53
N LEU A 103 10.77 0.46 1.33
CA LEU A 103 10.47 -0.44 0.21
C LEU A 103 10.69 0.22 -1.15
N ALA A 104 10.24 1.46 -1.34
CA ALA A 104 10.44 2.19 -2.59
C ALA A 104 11.93 2.45 -2.90
N LEU A 105 12.79 2.53 -1.89
CA LEU A 105 14.25 2.61 -2.05
C LEU A 105 14.89 1.24 -2.35
N ALA A 106 14.33 0.16 -1.79
CA ALA A 106 14.94 -1.17 -1.82
C ALA A 106 14.80 -1.91 -3.16
N ILE A 107 13.76 -1.60 -3.95
CA ILE A 107 13.44 -2.33 -5.17
C ILE A 107 13.14 -1.38 -6.33
N LYS A 108 13.34 -1.85 -7.57
CA LYS A 108 12.91 -1.12 -8.76
C LYS A 108 11.38 -0.97 -8.78
N ASN A 109 10.91 0.27 -8.81
CA ASN A 109 9.50 0.63 -8.88
C ASN A 109 9.35 2.00 -9.57
N ASP A 110 8.13 2.35 -9.94
CA ASP A 110 7.78 3.63 -10.57
C ASP A 110 7.38 4.69 -9.54
N GLY A 111 6.97 4.26 -8.34
CA GLY A 111 6.62 5.13 -7.21
C GLY A 111 5.67 4.47 -6.19
N VAL A 112 5.23 5.27 -5.22
CA VAL A 112 4.27 4.87 -4.19
C VAL A 112 2.86 5.27 -4.61
N TRP A 113 1.94 4.31 -4.61
CA TRP A 113 0.50 4.58 -4.72
C TRP A 113 -0.10 4.73 -3.32
N THR A 114 -0.61 5.92 -3.04
CA THR A 114 -1.22 6.29 -1.76
C THR A 114 -2.39 7.25 -1.95
N SER A 115 -3.28 7.28 -0.96
CA SER A 115 -4.31 8.30 -0.82
C SER A 115 -3.96 9.32 0.27
N ASP A 116 -2.82 9.17 0.95
CA ASP A 116 -2.38 10.04 2.03
C ASP A 116 -1.52 11.19 1.48
N THR A 117 -1.90 12.41 1.88
CA THR A 117 -1.18 13.64 1.52
C THR A 117 0.19 13.78 2.19
N HIS A 118 0.47 13.02 3.26
CA HIS A 118 1.78 13.03 3.94
C HIS A 118 2.92 12.72 2.98
N PHE A 119 2.73 11.73 2.11
CA PHE A 119 3.72 11.33 1.10
C PHE A 119 4.05 12.43 0.08
N GLN A 120 3.15 13.39 -0.15
CA GLN A 120 3.38 14.50 -1.07
C GLN A 120 4.34 15.57 -0.50
N ARG A 121 4.64 15.51 0.81
CA ARG A 121 5.55 16.46 1.48
C ARG A 121 7.04 16.11 1.29
N GLN A 122 7.35 14.99 0.66
CA GLN A 122 8.70 14.62 0.25
C GLN A 122 8.83 14.66 -1.28
N ASN A 123 10.05 14.79 -1.79
CA ASN A 123 10.34 14.92 -3.23
C ASN A 123 11.34 13.89 -3.77
N LYS A 124 11.64 12.84 -3.00
CA LYS A 124 12.61 11.79 -3.35
C LYS A 124 11.97 10.61 -4.08
N ILE A 125 10.74 10.27 -3.71
CA ILE A 125 9.97 9.17 -4.27
C ILE A 125 8.76 9.75 -5.01
N LYS A 126 8.53 9.27 -6.23
CA LYS A 126 7.34 9.65 -7.00
C LYS A 126 6.08 9.11 -6.32
N ILE A 127 5.07 9.96 -6.21
CA ILE A 127 3.78 9.61 -5.62
C ILE A 127 2.73 9.54 -6.72
N PHE A 128 1.87 8.52 -6.63
CA PHE A 128 0.69 8.36 -7.45
C PHE A 128 -0.54 8.36 -6.56
N THR A 129 -1.50 9.21 -6.89
CA THR A 129 -2.86 9.12 -6.40
C THR A 129 -3.65 8.13 -7.24
N THR A 130 -4.82 7.71 -6.75
CA THR A 130 -5.75 6.91 -7.56
C THR A 130 -6.15 7.64 -8.85
N LYS A 131 -6.23 8.98 -8.84
CA LYS A 131 -6.54 9.77 -10.04
C LYS A 131 -5.44 9.60 -11.10
N ASP A 132 -4.18 9.74 -10.69
CA ASP A 132 -3.03 9.62 -11.60
C ASP A 132 -2.98 8.22 -12.24
N ILE A 133 -3.30 7.18 -11.47
CA ILE A 133 -3.35 5.81 -12.00
C ILE A 133 -4.48 5.63 -13.00
N LEU A 134 -5.64 6.26 -12.77
CA LEU A 134 -6.74 6.21 -13.73
C LEU A 134 -6.41 6.95 -15.03
N GLU A 135 -5.69 8.07 -14.96
CA GLU A 135 -5.21 8.80 -16.14
C GLU A 135 -4.21 7.97 -16.95
N ILE A 136 -3.40 7.12 -16.31
CA ILE A 136 -2.51 6.18 -16.99
C ILE A 136 -3.28 5.09 -17.75
N LEU A 137 -4.49 4.74 -17.28
CA LEU A 137 -5.33 3.69 -17.86
C LEU A 137 -6.28 4.20 -18.96
N ALA A 138 -6.40 5.52 -19.12
CA ALA A 138 -7.25 6.17 -20.11
C ALA A 138 -6.55 6.22 -21.48
#